data_AF-A0A964ZR32-F1
#
_entry.id   AF-A0A964ZR32-F1
#
_cell.length_a   1.000
_cell.length_b   1.000
_cell.length_c   1.000
_cell.angle_alpha   90.00
_cell.angle_beta   90.00
_cell.angle_gamma   90.00
#
_symmetry.space_group_name_H-M   'P 1'
#
loop_
_entity.id
_entity.type
_entity.pdbx_description
1 polymer ?
#
loop_
_entity_poly.entity_id
_entity_poly.type
_entity_poly.pdbx_seq_one_letter_code
_entity_poly.pdbx_strand_id
1 'polypeptide(L)'
;KMYEKALEAFFEARKYFKDAKEVIHVARCDQKIAHCYTELGDADSALTAAQKAVDVFTTAHDQRRLTYASFELGKAQVLSGEVYEGLATLERVLDTAAEADSKDFEFIVSIERRIAAILHTLGRSDEAIEIERRIKSVSEIIED
;
A
#
# COMPACT_ATOMS: atom_id res chain seq x y z
N LYS A 1 0.72 -12.07 -13.42
CA LYS A 1 0.94 -10.61 -13.58
C LYS A 1 2.40 -10.39 -14.00
N MET A 2 2.73 -9.40 -14.84
CA MET A 2 4.09 -9.18 -15.36
C MET A 2 4.79 -8.04 -14.58
N TYR A 3 5.21 -8.32 -13.35
CA TYR A 3 5.71 -7.27 -12.44
C TYR A 3 7.12 -6.78 -12.81
N GLU A 4 7.95 -7.63 -13.39
CA GLU A 4 9.29 -7.28 -13.86
C GLU A 4 9.22 -6.28 -15.03
N LYS A 5 8.32 -6.51 -15.99
CA LYS A 5 8.07 -5.56 -17.09
C LYS A 5 7.46 -4.25 -16.59
N ALA A 6 6.60 -4.32 -15.56
CA ALA A 6 6.06 -3.12 -14.94
C ALA A 6 7.16 -2.30 -14.25
N LEU A 7 8.12 -2.96 -13.56
CA LEU A 7 9.28 -2.29 -12.99
C LEU A 7 10.11 -1.57 -14.07
N GLU A 8 10.41 -2.22 -15.18
CA GLU A 8 11.13 -1.60 -16.30
C GLU A 8 10.43 -0.31 -16.76
N ALA A 9 9.13 -0.38 -17.03
CA ALA A 9 8.34 0.78 -17.44
C ALA A 9 8.30 1.89 -16.38
N PHE A 10 8.17 1.55 -15.10
CA PHE A 10 8.16 2.55 -14.03
C PHE A 10 9.53 3.17 -13.80
N PHE A 11 10.64 2.44 -14.00
CA PHE A 11 11.98 3.01 -13.95
C PHE A 11 12.23 3.99 -15.10
N GLU A 12 11.78 3.66 -16.31
CA GLU A 12 11.84 4.57 -17.45
C GLU A 12 11.02 5.84 -17.21
N ALA A 13 9.77 5.70 -16.78
CA ALA A 13 8.91 6.83 -16.43
C ALA A 13 9.53 7.69 -15.30
N ARG A 14 10.07 7.05 -14.27
CA ARG A 14 10.75 7.73 -13.16
C ARG A 14 11.94 8.56 -13.65
N LYS A 15 12.75 8.02 -14.56
CA LYS A 15 13.87 8.74 -15.16
C LYS A 15 13.38 9.97 -15.93
N TYR A 16 12.37 9.80 -16.78
CA TYR A 16 11.77 10.90 -17.54
C TYR A 16 11.24 12.02 -16.61
N PHE A 17 10.47 11.68 -15.58
CA PHE A 17 9.95 12.67 -14.64
C PHE A 17 11.03 13.33 -13.80
N LYS A 18 12.10 12.60 -13.45
CA LYS A 18 13.24 13.15 -12.73
C LYS A 18 13.96 14.19 -13.60
N ASP A 19 14.18 13.91 -14.88
CA ASP A 19 14.82 14.84 -15.82
C ASP A 19 13.95 16.10 -16.03
N ALA A 20 12.63 15.93 -16.02
CA ALA A 20 11.65 17.02 -16.07
C ALA A 20 11.45 17.76 -14.72
N LYS A 21 12.10 17.32 -13.63
CA LYS A 21 11.93 17.85 -12.26
C LYS A 21 10.49 17.76 -11.72
N GLU A 22 9.73 16.79 -12.21
CA GLU A 22 8.34 16.51 -11.83
C GLU A 22 8.30 15.66 -10.53
N VAL A 23 8.59 16.28 -9.39
CA VAL A 23 8.81 15.61 -8.09
C VAL A 23 7.63 14.70 -7.70
N ILE A 24 6.40 15.16 -7.87
CA ILE A 24 5.19 14.37 -7.54
C ILE A 24 5.08 13.13 -8.44
N HIS A 25 5.43 13.25 -9.72
CA HIS A 25 5.37 12.11 -10.64
C HIS A 25 6.48 11.09 -10.36
N VAL A 26 7.67 11.54 -9.95
CA VAL A 26 8.73 10.64 -9.46
C VAL A 26 8.24 9.81 -8.26
N ALA A 27 7.60 10.44 -7.28
CA ALA A 27 7.06 9.75 -6.11
C ALA A 27 5.94 8.76 -6.46
N ARG A 28 5.10 9.07 -7.45
CA ARG A 28 4.08 8.13 -7.97
C ARG A 28 4.73 6.90 -8.62
N CYS A 29 5.83 7.09 -9.36
CA CYS A 29 6.61 5.97 -9.87
C CYS A 29 7.21 5.14 -8.73
N ASP A 30 7.80 5.79 -7.72
CA ASP A 30 8.37 5.12 -6.55
C ASP A 30 7.32 4.27 -5.80
N GLN A 31 6.08 4.77 -5.63
CA GLN A 31 4.97 3.99 -5.08
C GLN A 31 4.67 2.73 -5.92
N LYS A 32 4.62 2.86 -7.25
CA LYS A 32 4.34 1.72 -8.14
C LYS A 32 5.49 0.73 -8.23
N ILE A 33 6.73 1.20 -8.10
CA ILE A 33 7.93 0.37 -7.99
C ILE A 33 7.88 -0.44 -6.69
N ALA A 34 7.52 0.19 -5.57
CA ALA A 34 7.35 -0.48 -4.28
C ALA A 34 6.29 -1.60 -4.35
N HIS A 35 5.17 -1.31 -5.01
CA HIS A 35 4.14 -2.31 -5.26
C HIS A 35 4.70 -3.52 -6.03
N CYS A 36 5.40 -3.29 -7.13
CA CYS A 36 5.95 -4.39 -7.94
C CYS A 36 6.99 -5.20 -7.15
N TYR A 37 7.88 -4.57 -6.40
CA TYR A 37 8.86 -5.29 -5.58
C TYR A 37 8.21 -6.11 -4.47
N THR A 38 7.16 -5.59 -3.84
CA THR A 38 6.39 -6.35 -2.85
C THR A 38 5.80 -7.62 -3.45
N GLU A 39 5.25 -7.53 -4.66
CA GLU A 39 4.65 -8.68 -5.35
C GLU A 39 5.70 -9.67 -5.88
N LEU A 40 6.94 -9.22 -6.04
CA LEU A 40 8.10 -10.06 -6.38
C LEU A 40 8.82 -10.64 -5.15
N GLY A 41 8.40 -10.28 -3.94
CA GLY A 41 9.03 -10.74 -2.70
C GLY A 41 10.36 -10.06 -2.35
N ASP A 42 10.72 -8.97 -3.02
CA ASP A 42 11.93 -8.18 -2.72
C ASP A 42 11.61 -7.10 -1.67
N ALA A 43 11.79 -7.45 -0.40
CA ALA A 43 11.45 -6.60 0.73
C ALA A 43 12.28 -5.30 0.77
N ASP A 44 13.60 -5.40 0.58
CA ASP A 44 14.52 -4.26 0.75
C ASP A 44 14.28 -3.19 -0.33
N SER A 45 14.10 -3.64 -1.58
CA SER A 45 13.78 -2.74 -2.69
C SER A 45 12.39 -2.12 -2.51
N ALA A 46 11.41 -2.89 -2.01
CA ALA A 46 10.07 -2.40 -1.74
C ALA A 46 10.07 -1.31 -0.66
N LEU A 47 10.74 -1.53 0.47
CA LEU A 47 10.87 -0.56 1.57
C LEU A 47 11.51 0.74 1.08
N THR A 48 12.62 0.62 0.36
CA THR A 48 13.36 1.78 -0.18
C THR A 48 12.49 2.62 -1.12
N ALA A 49 11.72 1.96 -1.99
CA ALA A 49 10.85 2.65 -2.94
C ALA A 49 9.62 3.26 -2.24
N ALA A 50 8.99 2.54 -1.31
CA ALA A 50 7.84 3.03 -0.55
C ALA A 50 8.20 4.26 0.28
N GLN A 51 9.34 4.22 0.99
CA GLN A 51 9.80 5.34 1.81
C GLN A 51 10.03 6.61 0.99
N LYS A 52 10.65 6.51 -0.19
CA LYS A 52 10.82 7.65 -1.11
C LYS A 52 9.50 8.31 -1.49
N ALA A 53 8.46 7.51 -1.74
CA ALA A 53 7.14 8.03 -2.06
C ALA A 53 6.49 8.71 -0.85
N VAL A 54 6.58 8.07 0.33
CA VAL A 54 6.07 8.62 1.61
C VAL A 54 6.72 9.96 1.94
N ASP A 55 8.04 10.08 1.83
CA ASP A 55 8.77 11.32 2.16
C ASP A 55 8.31 12.50 1.29
N VAL A 56 8.14 12.25 -0.02
CA VAL A 56 7.68 13.28 -0.96
C VAL A 56 6.24 13.67 -0.69
N PHE A 57 5.33 12.71 -0.53
CA PHE A 57 3.90 13.03 -0.30
C PHE A 57 3.66 13.66 1.07
N THR A 58 4.45 13.30 2.08
CA THR A 58 4.46 13.97 3.38
C THR A 58 4.88 15.43 3.23
N THR A 59 6.01 15.69 2.55
CA THR A 59 6.51 17.05 2.30
C THR A 59 5.52 17.88 1.47
N ALA A 60 4.82 17.25 0.53
CA ALA A 60 3.82 17.90 -0.31
C ALA A 60 2.46 18.13 0.39
N HIS A 61 2.30 17.67 1.63
CA HIS A 61 1.01 17.62 2.33
C HIS A 61 -0.10 16.97 1.51
N ASP A 62 0.26 15.95 0.72
CA ASP A 62 -0.68 15.24 -0.14
C ASP A 62 -1.21 14.00 0.58
N GLN A 63 -2.19 14.21 1.46
CA GLN A 63 -2.70 13.16 2.31
C GLN A 63 -3.23 11.97 1.50
N ARG A 64 -3.90 12.22 0.37
CA ARG A 64 -4.47 11.16 -0.46
C ARG A 64 -3.37 10.24 -1.00
N ARG A 65 -2.32 10.80 -1.61
CA ARG A 65 -1.22 9.98 -2.15
C ARG A 65 -0.34 9.39 -1.05
N LEU A 66 -0.19 10.09 0.08
CA LEU A 66 0.49 9.58 1.25
C LEU A 66 -0.18 8.31 1.78
N THR A 67 -1.51 8.22 1.81
CA THR A 67 -2.23 7.01 2.23
C THR A 67 -1.89 5.81 1.34
N TYR A 68 -1.89 5.97 0.01
CA TYR A 68 -1.52 4.87 -0.90
C TYR A 68 -0.03 4.50 -0.82
N ALA A 69 0.87 5.46 -0.61
CA ALA A 69 2.29 5.17 -0.41
C ALA A 69 2.55 4.46 0.93
N SER A 70 1.85 4.88 1.99
CA SER A 70 1.91 4.26 3.31
C SER A 70 1.35 2.83 3.29
N PHE A 71 0.35 2.56 2.44
CA PHE A 71 -0.13 1.19 2.22
C PHE A 71 0.98 0.28 1.67
N GLU A 72 1.71 0.73 0.65
CA GLU A 72 2.84 -0.03 0.11
C GLU A 72 3.99 -0.15 1.12
N LEU A 73 4.23 0.87 1.96
CA LEU A 73 5.19 0.80 3.05
C LEU A 73 4.82 -0.29 4.06
N GLY A 74 3.58 -0.29 4.56
CA GLY A 74 3.11 -1.31 5.52
C GLY A 74 3.18 -2.73 4.94
N LYS A 75 2.89 -2.89 3.64
CA LYS A 75 3.08 -4.17 2.95
C LYS A 75 4.55 -4.59 2.90
N ALA A 76 5.45 -3.66 2.61
CA ALA A 76 6.89 -3.92 2.55
C ALA A 76 7.49 -4.24 3.93
N GLN A 77 7.05 -3.55 4.99
CA GLN A 77 7.43 -3.83 6.38
C GLN A 77 7.01 -5.25 6.81
N VAL A 78 5.79 -5.68 6.49
CA VAL A 78 5.39 -7.06 6.75
C VAL A 78 6.25 -8.07 5.98
N LEU A 79 6.59 -7.75 4.73
CA LEU A 79 7.42 -8.61 3.89
C LEU A 79 8.87 -8.70 4.39
N SER A 80 9.43 -7.64 5.00
CA SER A 80 10.76 -7.65 5.61
C SER A 80 10.82 -8.38 6.96
N GLY A 81 9.66 -8.78 7.49
CA GLY A 81 9.54 -9.44 8.80
C GLY A 81 9.23 -8.48 9.96
N GLU A 82 9.10 -7.18 9.70
CA GLU A 82 8.66 -6.17 10.66
C GLU A 82 7.12 -6.20 10.80
N VAL A 83 6.59 -7.38 11.13
CA VAL A 83 5.14 -7.69 11.03
C VAL A 83 4.29 -6.76 11.90
N TYR A 84 4.71 -6.46 13.13
CA TYR A 84 3.98 -5.57 14.02
C TYR A 84 3.98 -4.12 13.54
N GLU A 85 5.11 -3.64 13.01
CA GLU A 85 5.20 -2.27 12.49
C GLU A 85 4.38 -2.13 11.21
N GLY A 86 4.48 -3.10 10.30
CA GLY A 86 3.67 -3.13 9.09
C GLY A 86 2.18 -3.21 9.38
N LEU A 87 1.77 -3.99 10.38
CA LEU A 87 0.37 -4.02 10.84
C LEU A 87 -0.09 -2.64 11.34
N ALA A 88 0.68 -2.02 12.24
CA ALA A 88 0.36 -0.69 12.76
C ALA A 88 0.31 0.37 11.65
N THR A 89 1.17 0.27 10.64
CA THR A 89 1.13 1.13 9.45
C THR A 89 -0.15 0.93 8.65
N LEU A 90 -0.56 -0.31 8.41
CA LEU A 90 -1.78 -0.63 7.68
C LEU A 90 -3.06 -0.21 8.42
N GLU A 91 -3.09 -0.34 9.76
CA GLU A 91 -4.19 0.13 10.59
C GLU A 91 -4.37 1.65 10.46
N ARG A 92 -3.29 2.44 10.52
CA ARG A 92 -3.35 3.91 10.28
C ARG A 92 -3.84 4.27 8.88
N VAL A 93 -3.45 3.47 7.88
CA VAL A 93 -3.93 3.64 6.49
C VAL A 93 -5.42 3.38 6.41
N LEU A 94 -5.92 2.33 7.08
CA LEU A 94 -7.35 2.01 7.16
C LEU A 94 -8.13 3.14 7.80
N ASP A 95 -7.68 3.64 8.95
CA ASP A 95 -8.33 4.74 9.67
C ASP A 95 -8.46 5.97 8.76
N THR A 96 -7.36 6.36 8.11
CA THR A 96 -7.34 7.51 7.18
C THR A 96 -8.30 7.30 6.00
N ALA A 97 -8.35 6.08 5.43
CA ALA A 97 -9.21 5.77 4.30
C ALA A 97 -10.70 5.73 4.69
N ALA A 98 -11.02 5.25 5.90
CA ALA A 98 -12.38 5.16 6.42
C ALA A 98 -12.93 6.53 6.83
N GLU A 99 -12.07 7.45 7.30
CA GLU A 99 -12.44 8.81 7.67
C GLU A 99 -12.57 9.78 6.48
N ALA A 100 -12.07 9.42 5.30
CA ALA A 100 -12.16 10.27 4.11
C ALA A 100 -13.61 10.56 3.71
N ASP A 101 -13.92 11.77 3.25
CA ASP A 101 -15.29 12.18 2.85
C ASP A 101 -15.90 11.21 1.83
N SER A 102 -15.12 10.89 0.78
CA SER A 102 -15.45 9.88 -0.23
C SER A 102 -14.74 8.57 0.09
N LYS A 103 -15.53 7.52 0.35
CA LYS A 103 -15.04 6.21 0.77
C LYS A 103 -14.72 5.39 -0.48
N ASP A 104 -13.45 5.07 -0.66
CA ASP A 104 -12.99 4.09 -1.65
C ASP A 104 -13.11 2.69 -1.03
N PHE A 105 -14.31 2.10 -1.12
CA PHE A 105 -14.57 0.81 -0.48
C PHE A 105 -13.72 -0.33 -1.05
N GLU A 106 -13.34 -0.27 -2.34
CA GLU A 106 -12.41 -1.25 -2.92
C GLU A 106 -11.05 -1.18 -2.23
N PHE A 107 -10.53 0.03 -2.02
CA PHE A 107 -9.27 0.22 -1.33
C PHE A 107 -9.37 -0.15 0.15
N ILE A 108 -10.44 0.24 0.86
CA ILE A 108 -10.68 -0.14 2.25
C ILE A 108 -10.68 -1.67 2.40
N VAL A 109 -11.44 -2.38 1.56
CA VAL A 109 -11.47 -3.85 1.56
C VAL A 109 -10.08 -4.44 1.27
N SER A 110 -9.30 -3.83 0.37
CA SER A 110 -7.94 -4.29 0.09
C SER A 110 -7.00 -4.18 1.31
N ILE A 111 -7.17 -3.12 2.12
CA ILE A 111 -6.40 -2.91 3.36
C ILE A 111 -6.85 -3.93 4.41
N GLU A 112 -8.15 -4.07 4.61
CA GLU A 112 -8.73 -5.00 5.59
C GLU A 112 -8.33 -6.46 5.29
N ARG A 113 -8.32 -6.89 4.02
CA ARG A 113 -7.85 -8.22 3.62
C ARG A 113 -6.39 -8.45 4.01
N ARG A 114 -5.54 -7.42 3.84
CA ARG A 114 -4.12 -7.50 4.23
C ARG A 114 -3.97 -7.59 5.75
N ILE A 115 -4.73 -6.80 6.50
CA ILE A 115 -4.74 -6.82 7.96
C ILE A 115 -5.20 -8.19 8.48
N ALA A 116 -6.32 -8.73 7.98
CA ALA A 116 -6.84 -10.04 8.37
C ALA A 116 -5.80 -11.15 8.12
N ALA A 117 -5.14 -11.14 6.96
CA ALA A 117 -4.08 -12.09 6.66
C ALA A 117 -2.92 -12.01 7.67
N ILE A 118 -2.50 -10.79 8.06
CA ILE A 118 -1.46 -10.60 9.08
C ILE A 118 -1.92 -11.09 10.45
N LEU A 119 -3.15 -10.76 10.85
CA LEU A 119 -3.71 -11.20 12.14
C LEU A 119 -3.74 -12.73 12.27
N HIS A 120 -4.05 -13.45 11.19
CA HIS A 120 -3.92 -14.91 11.17
C HIS A 120 -2.48 -15.37 11.45
N THR A 121 -1.47 -14.75 10.82
CA THR A 121 -0.06 -15.10 11.07
C THR A 121 0.39 -14.82 12.51
N LEU A 122 -0.26 -13.86 13.18
CA LEU A 122 -0.01 -13.51 14.58
C LEU A 122 -0.83 -14.35 15.58
N GLY A 123 -1.64 -15.30 15.12
CA GLY A 123 -2.52 -16.10 15.97
C GLY A 123 -3.77 -15.37 16.46
N ARG A 124 -4.05 -14.16 15.96
CA ARG A 124 -5.22 -13.32 16.28
C ARG A 124 -6.39 -13.62 15.32
N SER A 125 -6.68 -14.90 15.14
CA SER A 125 -7.64 -15.35 14.10
C SER A 125 -9.07 -14.89 14.33
N ASP A 126 -9.52 -14.74 15.58
CA ASP A 126 -10.88 -14.28 15.86
C ASP A 126 -11.14 -12.86 15.33
N GLU A 127 -10.15 -11.98 15.47
CA GLU A 127 -10.20 -10.61 14.92
C GLU A 127 -10.18 -10.62 13.39
N ALA A 128 -9.35 -11.48 12.79
CA ALA A 128 -9.30 -11.65 11.34
C ALA A 128 -10.64 -12.13 10.76
N ILE A 129 -11.27 -13.11 11.39
CA ILE A 129 -12.57 -13.67 10.96
C ILE A 129 -13.67 -12.60 11.01
N GLU A 130 -13.67 -11.75 12.04
CA GLU A 130 -14.64 -10.65 12.12
C GLU A 130 -14.43 -9.62 10.99
N ILE A 131 -13.17 -9.30 10.67
CA ILE A 131 -12.86 -8.45 9.51
C ILE A 131 -13.35 -9.09 8.21
N GLU A 132 -13.07 -10.37 7.99
CA GLU A 132 -13.49 -11.11 6.80
C GLU A 132 -15.02 -11.17 6.65
N ARG A 133 -15.74 -11.33 7.77
CA ARG A 133 -17.20 -11.27 7.80
C ARG A 133 -17.73 -9.92 7.31
N ARG A 134 -17.11 -8.80 7.73
CA ARG A 134 -17.49 -7.45 7.26
C ARG A 134 -17.14 -7.24 5.79
N ILE A 135 -15.96 -7.67 5.36
CA ILE A 135 -15.52 -7.62 3.95
C ILE A 135 -16.55 -8.32 3.05
N LYS A 136 -17.06 -9.48 3.47
CA LYS A 136 -18.05 -10.23 2.69
C LYS A 136 -19.31 -9.40 2.42
N SER A 137 -19.89 -8.80 3.46
CA SER A 137 -21.09 -7.95 3.31
C SER A 137 -20.85 -6.74 2.41
N VAL A 138 -19.65 -6.15 2.46
CA VAL A 138 -19.30 -5.01 1.60
C VAL A 138 -19.04 -5.46 0.15
N SER A 139 -18.35 -6.58 -0.05
CA SER A 139 -18.01 -7.08 -1.39
C SER A 139 -19.26 -7.49 -2.18
N GLU A 140 -20.25 -8.09 -1.53
CA GLU A 140 -21.56 -8.42 -2.13
C GLU A 140 -22.27 -7.18 -2.70
N ILE A 141 -22.04 -5.98 -2.15
CA ILE A 141 -22.66 -4.74 -2.63
C ILE A 141 -21.88 -4.11 -3.78
N ILE A 142 -20.56 -4.30 -3.83
CA ILE A 142 -19.67 -3.68 -4.85
C ILE A 142 -19.64 -4.50 -6.14
N GLU A 143 -19.82 -5.81 -6.04
CA GLU A 143 -19.76 -6.73 -7.18
C GLU A 143 -21.10 -6.80 -7.98
N ASP A 144 -22.19 -6.27 -7.42
CA ASP A 144 -23.52 -6.12 -8.04
C ASP A 144 -23.66 -4.81 -8.84
#